data_AF-A0A357ZLA5-F1
#
_entry.id   AF-A0A357ZLA5-F1
#
_cell.length_a   1.000
_cell.length_b   1.000
_cell.length_c   1.000
_cell.angle_alpha   90.00
_cell.angle_beta   90.00
_cell.angle_gamma   90.00
#
_symmetry.space_group_name_H-M   'P 1'
#
loop_
_entity.id
_entity.type
_entity.pdbx_description
1 polymer ?
#
loop_
_entity_poly.entity_id
_entity_poly.type
_entity_poly.pdbx_seq_one_letter_code
_entity_poly.pdbx_strand_id
1 'polypeptide(L)'
;RIGNFLNGELYGRVTDVPWAIVFPDGGPLPRHPSQIYESLLEGLLLFLILWLNRNQPWRGRWPHGAILALFLIGYGLIRIVVENFREPDAQLGFLFGPVTMGQTLSGAMILCGLLIWRCRRNKIAGA
;
A
#
# COMPACT_ATOMS: atom_id res chain seq x y z
N ARG A 1 -7.84 3.09 8.68
CA ARG A 1 -6.67 2.36 9.23
C ARG A 1 -6.48 2.66 10.72
N ILE A 2 -6.37 3.92 11.15
CA ILE A 2 -6.34 4.23 12.60
C ILE A 2 -7.65 3.82 13.29
N GLY A 3 -8.82 4.05 12.66
CA GLY A 3 -10.10 3.57 13.18
C GLY A 3 -10.14 2.05 13.37
N ASN A 4 -9.54 1.29 12.45
CA ASN A 4 -9.44 -0.17 12.56
C ASN A 4 -8.57 -0.60 13.75
N PHE A 5 -7.50 0.15 14.04
CA PHE A 5 -6.68 -0.08 15.22
C PHE A 5 -7.47 0.18 16.52
N LEU A 6 -8.21 1.29 16.59
CA LEU A 6 -9.03 1.64 17.75
C LEU A 6 -10.17 0.64 17.97
N ASN A 7 -10.75 0.11 16.89
CA ASN A 7 -11.78 -0.92 16.94
C ASN A 7 -11.22 -2.33 17.18
N GLY A 8 -9.89 -2.52 17.14
CA GLY A 8 -9.27 -3.83 17.31
C GLY A 8 -9.53 -4.83 16.16
N GLU A 9 -9.80 -4.35 14.94
CA GLU A 9 -10.15 -5.17 13.78
C GLU A 9 -9.02 -5.22 12.74
N LEU A 10 -8.95 -6.29 11.93
CA LEU A 10 -7.98 -6.44 10.82
C LEU A 10 -6.50 -6.44 11.25
N TYR A 11 -6.21 -7.04 12.41
CA TYR A 11 -4.86 -7.20 12.94
C TYR A 11 -4.03 -8.21 12.12
N GLY A 12 -2.72 -8.15 12.30
CA GLY A 12 -1.77 -8.98 11.57
C GLY A 12 -1.53 -10.35 12.22
N ARG A 13 -0.50 -11.02 11.70
CA ARG A 13 -0.06 -12.36 12.16
C ARG A 13 0.41 -12.33 13.60
N VAL A 14 0.24 -13.47 14.26
CA VAL A 14 0.89 -13.75 15.55
C VAL A 14 2.39 -13.59 15.41
N THR A 15 3.01 -12.93 16.39
CA THR A 15 4.41 -12.54 16.33
C THR A 15 4.97 -12.30 17.72
N ASP A 16 6.27 -12.45 17.86
CA ASP A 16 6.99 -12.30 19.12
C ASP A 16 7.80 -10.99 19.18
N VAL A 17 7.57 -10.07 18.24
CA VAL A 17 8.26 -8.77 18.23
C VAL A 17 7.89 -7.92 19.44
N PRO A 18 8.80 -7.07 19.96
CA PRO A 18 8.58 -6.38 21.24
C PRO A 18 7.47 -5.32 21.21
N TRP A 19 7.00 -4.93 20.02
CA TRP A 19 5.88 -4.00 19.82
C TRP A 19 4.57 -4.70 19.40
N ALA A 20 4.51 -6.03 19.55
CA ALA A 20 3.28 -6.78 19.29
C ALA A 20 2.19 -6.41 20.30
N ILE A 21 0.94 -6.43 19.86
CA ILE A 21 -0.21 -6.02 20.68
C ILE A 21 -1.17 -7.20 20.76
N VAL A 22 -1.66 -7.46 21.98
CA VAL A 22 -2.76 -8.41 22.22
C VAL A 22 -4.06 -7.63 22.05
N PHE A 23 -4.82 -7.96 21.00
CA PHE A 23 -6.11 -7.33 20.72
C PHE A 23 -7.22 -8.05 21.48
N PRO A 24 -8.22 -7.34 22.05
CA PRO A 24 -9.32 -7.95 22.79
C PRO A 24 -10.06 -9.05 22.00
N ASP A 25 -10.33 -8.79 20.72
CA ASP A 25 -10.99 -9.73 19.80
C ASP A 25 -9.99 -10.58 18.99
N GLY A 26 -8.69 -10.51 19.32
CA GLY A 26 -7.58 -11.18 18.63
C GLY A 26 -7.12 -12.50 19.25
N GLY A 27 -7.72 -12.89 20.36
CA GLY A 27 -7.27 -14.01 21.18
C GLY A 27 -6.08 -13.66 22.08
N PRO A 28 -5.55 -14.63 22.84
CA PRO A 28 -4.52 -14.38 23.86
C PRO A 28 -3.12 -14.14 23.27
N LEU A 29 -2.95 -14.31 21.96
CA LEU A 29 -1.64 -14.27 21.31
C LEU A 29 -1.28 -12.86 20.84
N PRO A 30 -0.03 -12.41 21.04
CA PRO A 30 0.45 -11.13 20.55
C PRO A 30 0.51 -11.11 19.02
N ARG A 31 0.04 -10.01 18.41
CA ARG A 31 -0.09 -9.87 16.95
C ARG A 31 0.53 -8.58 16.44
N HIS A 32 0.91 -8.58 15.16
CA HIS A 32 1.38 -7.38 14.49
C HIS A 32 0.25 -6.34 14.43
N PRO A 33 0.46 -5.09 14.87
CA PRO A 33 -0.49 -4.00 14.65
C PRO A 33 -0.38 -3.50 13.20
N SER A 34 -0.76 -4.35 12.23
CA SER A 34 -0.68 -4.06 10.80
C SER A 34 -1.42 -2.78 10.41
N GLN A 35 -2.48 -2.43 11.14
CA GLN A 35 -3.25 -1.20 10.94
C GLN A 35 -2.41 0.07 11.19
N ILE A 36 -1.44 0.00 12.10
CA ILE A 36 -0.47 1.09 12.32
C ILE A 36 0.48 1.18 11.15
N TYR A 37 1.00 0.04 10.66
CA TYR A 37 1.85 0.02 9.45
C TYR A 37 1.11 0.56 8.23
N GLU A 38 -0.16 0.16 8.05
CA GLU A 38 -1.03 0.66 6.99
C GLU A 38 -1.27 2.17 7.12
N SER A 39 -1.56 2.67 8.32
CA SER A 39 -1.81 4.11 8.49
C SER A 39 -0.57 4.97 8.30
N LEU A 40 0.61 4.49 8.72
CA LEU A 40 1.88 5.17 8.52
C LEU A 40 2.35 5.11 7.07
N LEU A 41 2.27 3.93 6.43
CA LEU A 41 2.77 3.76 5.07
C LEU A 41 1.76 4.23 4.02
N GLU A 42 0.54 3.68 4.00
CA GLU A 42 -0.49 4.03 3.00
C GLU A 42 -1.04 5.44 3.23
N GLY A 43 -1.06 5.91 4.48
CA GLY A 43 -1.51 7.25 4.84
C GLY A 43 -0.37 8.27 4.80
N LEU A 44 0.45 8.29 5.84
CA LEU A 44 1.41 9.38 6.07
C LEU A 44 2.54 9.43 5.04
N LEU A 45 3.22 8.31 4.79
CA LEU A 45 4.34 8.25 3.86
C LEU A 45 3.89 8.54 2.42
N LEU A 46 2.82 7.87 1.96
CA LEU A 46 2.27 8.10 0.63
C LEU A 46 1.79 9.55 0.46
N PHE A 47 1.12 10.12 1.47
CA PHE A 47 0.73 11.53 1.46
C PHE A 47 1.94 12.46 1.35
N LEU A 48 3.00 12.24 2.14
CA LEU A 48 4.23 13.04 2.08
C LEU A 48 4.90 12.97 0.70
N ILE A 49 5.02 11.76 0.13
CA ILE A 49 5.59 11.57 -1.21
C ILE A 49 4.79 12.36 -2.24
N LEU A 50 3.46 12.28 -2.23
CA LEU A 50 2.62 13.01 -3.17
C LEU A 50 2.63 14.52 -2.93
N TRP A 51 2.60 14.94 -1.67
CA TRP A 51 2.59 16.35 -1.29
C TRP A 51 3.88 17.06 -1.69
N LEU A 52 5.04 16.45 -1.44
CA LEU A 52 6.34 16.99 -1.84
C LEU A 52 6.47 17.08 -3.37
N ASN A 53 5.88 16.13 -4.10
CA ASN A 53 5.94 16.08 -5.56
C ASN A 53 4.78 16.79 -6.27
N ARG A 54 3.81 17.37 -5.53
CA ARG A 54 2.61 18.00 -6.10
C ARG A 54 2.91 19.14 -7.07
N ASN A 55 4.02 19.84 -6.85
CA ASN A 55 4.42 21.00 -7.64
C ASN A 55 5.26 20.62 -8.88
N GLN A 56 5.69 19.35 -9.02
CA GLN A 56 6.55 18.92 -10.13
C GLN A 56 5.86 19.01 -11.50
N PRO A 57 4.57 18.65 -11.67
CA PRO A 57 3.87 18.83 -12.95
C PRO A 57 3.70 20.32 -13.30
N TRP A 58 3.44 21.16 -12.31
CA TRP A 58 3.30 22.61 -12.49
C TRP A 58 4.63 23.30 -12.86
N ARG A 59 5.77 22.74 -12.43
CA ARG A 59 7.11 23.20 -12.79
C ARG A 59 7.57 22.73 -14.17
N GLY A 60 6.73 22.05 -14.94
CA GLY A 60 7.05 21.54 -16.29
C GLY A 60 8.05 20.37 -16.30
N ARG A 61 8.47 19.87 -15.14
CA ARG A 61 9.41 18.73 -15.04
C ARG A 61 8.72 17.41 -15.32
N TRP A 62 7.46 17.27 -14.94
CA TRP A 62 6.72 16.01 -14.99
C TRP A 62 5.48 16.13 -15.88
N PRO A 63 5.10 15.06 -16.59
CA PRO A 63 3.92 15.10 -17.42
C PRO A 63 2.62 15.13 -16.62
N HIS A 64 1.58 15.74 -17.20
CA HIS A 64 0.24 15.71 -16.62
C HIS A 64 -0.23 14.26 -16.43
N GLY A 65 -0.61 13.91 -15.20
CA GLY A 65 -0.94 12.53 -14.79
C GLY A 65 0.17 11.78 -14.05
N ALA A 66 1.38 12.36 -13.91
CA ALA A 66 2.49 11.75 -13.17
C ALA A 66 2.18 11.51 -11.67
N ILE A 67 1.38 12.37 -11.04
CA ILE A 67 0.99 12.21 -9.63
C ILE A 67 0.09 10.97 -9.45
N LEU A 68 -0.84 10.71 -10.38
CA LEU A 68 -1.68 9.51 -10.36
C LEU A 68 -0.83 8.25 -10.54
N ALA A 69 0.11 8.26 -11.49
CA ALA A 69 1.05 7.16 -11.67
C ALA A 69 1.88 6.90 -10.42
N LEU A 70 2.39 7.96 -9.77
CA LEU A 70 3.14 7.87 -8.53
C LEU A 70 2.30 7.31 -7.38
N PHE A 71 1.03 7.70 -7.27
CA PHE A 71 0.10 7.12 -6.29
C PHE A 71 -0.12 5.63 -6.53
N LEU A 72 -0.39 5.21 -7.77
CA LEU A 72 -0.63 3.80 -8.09
C LEU A 72 0.59 2.91 -7.79
N ILE A 73 1.78 3.38 -8.18
CA ILE A 73 3.04 2.66 -7.92
C ILE A 73 3.33 2.63 -6.42
N GLY A 74 3.27 3.78 -5.74
CA GLY A 74 3.56 3.89 -4.31
C GLY A 74 2.61 3.06 -3.46
N TYR A 75 1.31 3.15 -3.73
CA TYR A 75 0.29 2.37 -3.04
C TYR A 75 0.48 0.87 -3.24
N GLY A 76 0.73 0.42 -4.48
CA GLY A 76 0.96 -0.99 -4.77
C GLY A 76 2.21 -1.55 -4.07
N LEU A 77 3.31 -0.79 -4.02
CA LEU A 77 4.52 -1.21 -3.31
C LEU A 77 4.28 -1.34 -1.82
N ILE A 78 3.64 -0.35 -1.20
CA ILE A 78 3.31 -0.37 0.22
C ILE A 78 2.40 -1.55 0.55
N ARG A 79 1.38 -1.81 -0.28
CA ARG A 79 0.48 -2.96 -0.11
C ARG A 79 1.22 -4.28 -0.11
N ILE A 80 2.16 -4.49 -1.03
CA ILE A 80 2.97 -5.71 -1.07
C ILE A 80 3.75 -5.88 0.23
N VAL A 81 4.35 -4.80 0.74
CA VAL A 81 5.11 -4.83 2.00
C VAL A 81 4.20 -5.18 3.19
N VAL A 82 3.09 -4.45 3.34
CA VAL A 82 2.13 -4.63 4.44
C VAL A 82 1.49 -6.01 4.44
N GLU A 83 1.19 -6.56 3.26
CA GLU A 83 0.54 -7.86 3.11
C GLU A 83 1.37 -9.01 3.73
N ASN A 84 2.70 -8.88 3.75
CA ASN A 84 3.57 -9.85 4.42
C ASN A 84 3.33 -9.92 5.94
N PHE A 85 2.85 -8.82 6.53
CA PHE A 85 2.55 -8.72 7.97
C PHE A 85 1.08 -9.01 8.31
N ARG A 86 0.17 -9.00 7.32
CA ARG A 86 -1.25 -9.32 7.51
C ARG A 86 -1.49 -10.82 7.53
N GLU A 87 -2.45 -11.26 8.33
CA GLU A 87 -2.94 -12.63 8.22
C GLU A 87 -3.63 -12.83 6.87
N PRO A 88 -3.29 -13.91 6.13
CA PRO A 88 -4.07 -14.27 4.97
C PRO A 88 -5.45 -14.68 5.46
N ASP A 89 -6.49 -13.96 5.00
CA ASP A 89 -7.88 -14.30 5.29
C ASP A 89 -8.15 -15.75 4.86
N ALA A 90 -8.40 -16.64 5.82
CA ALA A 90 -8.61 -18.07 5.58
C ALA A 90 -9.81 -18.38 4.66
N GLN A 91 -10.69 -17.40 4.45
CA GLN A 91 -11.92 -17.53 3.67
C GLN A 91 -11.74 -17.14 2.18
N LEU A 92 -10.70 -16.39 1.84
CA LEU A 92 -10.29 -16.09 0.47
C LEU A 92 -9.09 -16.98 0.16
N GLY A 93 -9.36 -18.26 -0.09
CA GLY A 93 -8.35 -19.24 -0.46
C GLY A 93 -7.38 -18.71 -1.51
N PHE A 94 -6.12 -19.12 -1.40
CA PHE A 94 -5.05 -18.88 -2.36
C PHE A 94 -5.53 -19.14 -3.80
N LEU A 95 -5.91 -18.08 -4.53
CA LEU A 95 -6.44 -18.20 -5.90
C LEU A 95 -5.37 -18.76 -6.88
N PHE A 96 -4.08 -18.57 -6.58
CA PHE A 96 -2.93 -19.04 -7.39
C PHE A 96 -1.68 -19.34 -6.52
N GLY A 97 -1.74 -20.32 -5.61
CA GLY A 97 -0.58 -20.66 -4.77
C GLY A 97 -0.21 -19.54 -3.78
N PRO A 98 1.07 -19.24 -3.46
CA PRO A 98 1.46 -18.34 -2.36
C PRO A 98 1.10 -16.84 -2.55
N VAL A 99 0.44 -16.48 -3.64
CA VAL A 99 0.13 -15.09 -3.99
C VAL A 99 -1.24 -14.69 -3.46
N THR A 100 -1.28 -13.72 -2.56
CA THR A 100 -2.54 -13.20 -2.02
C THR A 100 -3.22 -12.26 -3.01
N MET A 101 -4.55 -12.08 -2.91
CA MET A 101 -5.30 -11.11 -3.72
C MET A 101 -4.70 -9.69 -3.64
N GLY A 102 -4.17 -9.32 -2.47
CA GLY A 102 -3.46 -8.06 -2.26
C GLY A 102 -2.25 -7.89 -3.19
N GLN A 103 -1.47 -8.94 -3.41
CA GLN A 103 -0.29 -8.90 -4.28
C GLN A 103 -0.66 -8.80 -5.77
N THR A 104 -1.68 -9.54 -6.22
CA THR A 104 -2.15 -9.48 -7.62
C THR A 104 -2.70 -8.10 -7.97
N LEU A 105 -3.56 -7.53 -7.12
CA LEU A 105 -4.10 -6.19 -7.31
C LEU A 105 -2.99 -5.13 -7.28
N SER A 106 -2.02 -5.28 -6.37
CA SER A 106 -0.87 -4.37 -6.29
C SER A 106 0.01 -4.41 -7.54
N GLY A 107 0.26 -5.61 -8.07
CA GLY A 107 0.98 -5.79 -9.34
C GLY A 107 0.28 -5.09 -10.51
N ALA A 108 -1.06 -5.25 -10.60
CA ALA A 108 -1.86 -4.56 -11.61
C ALA A 108 -1.79 -3.03 -11.46
N MET A 109 -1.86 -2.50 -10.23
CA MET A 109 -1.73 -1.07 -9.96
C MET A 109 -0.36 -0.51 -10.37
N ILE A 110 0.73 -1.22 -10.03
CA ILE A 110 2.09 -0.83 -10.41
C ILE A 110 2.24 -0.81 -11.93
N LEU A 111 1.75 -1.84 -12.63
CA LEU A 111 1.78 -1.90 -14.09
C LEU A 111 1.01 -0.73 -14.72
N CYS A 112 -0.21 -0.46 -14.26
CA CYS A 112 -1.00 0.68 -14.73
C CYS A 112 -0.29 2.02 -14.48
N GLY A 113 0.31 2.21 -13.30
CA GLY A 113 1.07 3.41 -12.98
C GLY A 113 2.28 3.61 -13.89
N LEU A 114 3.05 2.54 -14.16
CA LEU A 114 4.20 2.57 -15.08
C LEU A 114 3.78 2.87 -16.52
N LEU A 115 2.67 2.29 -16.98
CA LEU A 115 2.11 2.54 -18.32
C LEU A 115 1.67 4.00 -18.46
N ILE A 116 0.95 4.55 -17.46
CA ILE A 116 0.54 5.96 -17.46
C ILE A 116 1.77 6.86 -17.51
N TRP A 117 2.79 6.60 -16.69
CA TRP A 117 4.02 7.39 -16.68
C TRP A 117 4.72 7.37 -18.04
N ARG A 118 4.87 6.19 -18.64
CA ARG A 118 5.55 6.00 -19.93
C ARG A 118 4.78 6.64 -21.09
N CYS A 119 3.48 6.42 -21.18
CA CYS A 119 2.61 7.00 -22.21
C CYS A 119 2.59 8.54 -22.12
N ARG A 120 2.57 9.09 -20.90
CA ARG A 120 2.52 10.54 -20.70
C ARG A 120 3.88 11.21 -20.92
N ARG A 121 4.99 10.53 -20.65
CA ARG A 121 6.35 11.02 -20.96
C ARG A 121 6.58 11.13 -22.47
N ASN A 122 6.10 10.16 -23.25
CA ASN A 122 6.25 10.17 -24.71
C ASN A 122 5.46 11.32 -25.36
N LYS A 123 4.34 11.77 -24.78
CA LYS A 123 3.58 12.92 -25.27
C LYS A 123 4.29 14.27 -25.07
N ILE A 124 5.20 14.37 -24.10
CA ILE A 124 6.02 15.59 -23.90
C ILE A 124 7.24 15.60 -24.83
N ALA A 125 7.83 14.42 -25.11
CA ALA A 125 9.00 14.34 -25.98
C ALA A 125 8.66 14.41 -27.49
N GLY A 126 7.39 14.19 -27.86
CA GLY A 126 6.92 14.23 -29.24
C GLY A 126 6.09 15.46 -29.61
N ALA A 127 5.98 16.45 -28.72
CA ALA A 127 5.34 17.75 -28.95
C ALA A 127 6.42 18.85 -28.89
#